data_AF-A0A168EKS1-F1
#
_entry.id   AF-A0A168EKS1-F1
#
_cell.length_a   1.000
_cell.length_b   1.000
_cell.length_c   1.000
_cell.angle_alpha   90.00
_cell.angle_beta   90.00
_cell.angle_gamma   90.00
#
_symmetry.space_group_name_H-M   'P 1'
#
loop_
_entity.id
_entity.type
_entity.pdbx_description
1 polymer ?
#
loop_
_entity_poly.entity_id
_entity_poly.type
_entity_poly.pdbx_seq_one_letter_code
_entity_poly.pdbx_strand_id
1 'polypeptide(L)' 'MQCSDDSIVPIEVGEYLHSHLKNSTFRLMETKGHYPHISHPEETISFINEYLEQNCPDYIALKGY' A
#
# COMPACT_ATOMS: atom_id res chain seq x y z
N MET A 1 2.07 -0.33 2.49
CA MET A 1 0.72 0.07 2.92
C MET A 1 0.53 -0.46 4.34
N GLN A 2 0.01 0.35 5.26
CA GLN A 2 -0.24 0.01 6.65
C GLN A 2 -1.58 0.63 7.07
N CYS A 3 -2.46 -0.10 7.77
CA CYS A 3 -3.71 0.46 8.28
C CYS A 3 -3.43 1.28 9.55
N SER A 4 -4.13 2.40 9.72
CA SER A 4 -3.97 3.28 10.89
C SER A 4 -4.61 2.73 12.17
N ASP A 5 -5.65 1.91 12.05
CA ASP A 5 -6.35 1.25 13.17
C ASP A 5 -6.28 -0.27 12.99
N ASP A 6 -5.06 -0.80 12.99
CA ASP A 6 -4.74 -2.23 12.93
C ASP A 6 -4.56 -2.79 14.34
N SER A 7 -5.42 -3.72 14.74
CA SER A 7 -5.39 -4.32 16.07
C SER A 7 -4.30 -5.38 16.26
N ILE A 8 -3.60 -5.78 15.19
CA ILE A 8 -2.61 -6.86 15.18
C ILE A 8 -1.22 -6.31 14.94
N VAL A 9 -1.06 -5.39 13.98
CA VAL A 9 0.24 -4.85 13.57
C VAL A 9 0.29 -3.34 13.81
N PRO A 10 1.10 -2.86 14.76
CA PRO A 10 1.18 -1.44 15.06
C PRO A 10 1.94 -0.69 13.94
N ILE A 11 1.68 0.62 13.82
CA ILE A 11 2.18 1.47 12.72
C ILE A 11 3.71 1.45 12.62
N GLU A 12 4.39 1.39 13.76
CA GLU A 12 5.84 1.40 13.91
C GLU A 12 6.51 0.24 13.14
N VAL A 13 5.82 -0.88 12.93
CA VAL A 13 6.33 -1.99 12.10
C VAL A 13 6.47 -1.53 10.65
N GLY A 14 5.47 -0.82 10.14
CA GLY A 14 5.49 -0.27 8.78
C GLY A 14 6.59 0.78 8.61
N GLU A 15 6.79 1.64 9.61
CA GLU A 15 7.87 2.64 9.62
C GLU A 15 9.26 1.98 9.69
N TYR A 16 9.42 0.95 10.52
CA TYR A 16 10.63 0.16 10.59
C TYR A 16 10.96 -0.48 9.24
N LEU A 17 9.99 -1.13 8.59
CA LEU A 17 10.20 -1.73 7.27
C LEU A 17 10.59 -0.69 6.24
N HIS A 18 9.94 0.48 6.22
CA HIS A 18 10.27 1.53 5.28
C HIS A 18 11.70 2.08 5.47
N SER A 19 12.12 2.28 6.73
CA SER A 19 13.48 2.76 7.03
C SER A 19 14.58 1.74 6.70
N HIS A 20 14.25 0.43 6.67
CA HIS A 20 15.24 -0.64 6.44
C HIS A 20 15.21 -1.23 5.02
N LEU A 21 14.12 -1.05 4.28
CA LEU A 21 13.98 -1.51 2.90
C LEU A 21 14.23 -0.36 1.91
N LYS A 22 15.35 -0.42 1.19
CA LYS A 22 15.66 0.54 0.12
C LYS A 22 14.62 0.45 -0.99
N ASN A 23 14.31 1.60 -1.59
CA ASN A 23 13.32 1.75 -2.67
C ASN A 23 11.91 1.25 -2.29
N SER A 24 11.60 1.18 -1.00
CA SER A 24 10.24 0.92 -0.53
C SER A 24 9.43 2.21 -0.51
N THR A 25 8.11 2.07 -0.58
CA THR A 25 7.16 3.17 -0.36
C THR A 25 6.29 2.88 0.84
N PHE A 26 6.17 3.85 1.74
CA PHE A 26 5.23 3.79 2.85
C PHE A 26 3.96 4.57 2.54
N ARG A 27 2.81 3.97 2.89
CA ARG A 27 1.47 4.55 2.74
C ARG A 27 0.66 4.13 3.96
N LEU A 28 0.17 5.10 4.72
CA LEU A 28 -0.77 4.87 5.81
C LEU A 28 -2.19 4.99 5.24
N MET A 29 -3.01 3.99 5.49
CA MET A 29 -4.41 3.94 5.05
C MET A 29 -5.30 4.35 6.22
N GLU A 30 -6.27 5.23 5.99
CA GLU A 30 -7.26 5.62 7.01
C GLU A 30 -8.36 4.56 7.15
N THR A 31 -7.94 3.32 7.42
CA THR A 31 -8.83 2.15 7.47
C THR A 31 -8.80 1.48 8.82
N LYS A 32 -9.97 0.94 9.20
CA LYS A 32 -10.12 0.13 10.41
C LYS A 32 -9.95 -1.35 10.11
N GLY A 33 -9.14 -2.01 10.92
CA GLY A 33 -8.88 -3.44 10.85
C GLY A 33 -7.68 -3.82 10.00
N HIS A 34 -7.30 -5.09 10.11
CA HIS A 34 -6.05 -5.64 9.58
C HIS A 34 -6.09 -6.01 8.08
N TYR A 35 -7.30 -6.18 7.51
CA TYR A 35 -7.49 -6.68 6.14
C TYR A 35 -8.08 -5.58 5.22
N PRO A 36 -7.27 -4.59 4.80
CA PRO A 36 -7.75 -3.50 3.95
C PRO A 36 -8.19 -4.00 2.58
N HIS A 37 -7.57 -5.07 2.07
CA HIS A 37 -7.96 -5.70 0.80
C HIS A 37 -9.38 -6.31 0.80
N ILE A 38 -9.97 -6.56 1.98
CA ILE A 38 -11.35 -7.05 2.13
C ILE A 38 -12.28 -5.89 2.44
N SER A 39 -11.91 -5.03 3.39
CA SER A 39 -12.76 -3.96 3.90
C SER A 39 -12.78 -2.70 3.03
N HIS A 40 -11.64 -2.36 2.43
CA HIS A 40 -11.42 -1.18 1.59
C HIS A 40 -10.69 -1.60 0.29
N PRO A 41 -11.31 -2.48 -0.52
CA PRO A 41 -10.66 -3.05 -1.71
C PRO A 41 -10.31 -1.97 -2.73
N GLU A 42 -11.18 -0.99 -2.96
CA GLU A 42 -10.93 0.09 -3.94
C GLU A 42 -9.71 0.94 -3.58
N GLU A 43 -9.57 1.33 -2.31
CA GLU A 43 -8.41 2.08 -1.83
C GLU A 43 -7.13 1.24 -1.93
N THR A 44 -7.22 -0.05 -1.57
CA THR A 44 -6.11 -1.00 -1.70
C THR A 44 -5.65 -1.11 -3.16
N ILE A 45 -6.60 -1.27 -4.10
CA ILE A 45 -6.33 -1.33 -5.54
C ILE A 45 -5.71 -0.02 -6.03
N SER A 46 -6.24 1.13 -5.59
CA SER A 46 -5.72 2.45 -5.96
C SER A 46 -4.24 2.59 -5.60
N PHE A 47 -3.86 2.27 -4.36
CA PHE A 47 -2.47 2.38 -3.92
C PHE A 47 -1.52 1.40 -4.62
N ILE A 48 -1.98 0.19 -4.93
CA ILE A 48 -1.19 -0.75 -5.72
C ILE A 48 -0.98 -0.21 -7.14
N ASN A 49 -2.03 0.30 -7.78
CA ASN A 49 -1.93 0.87 -9.12
C ASN A 49 -1.01 2.09 -9.15
N GLU A 50 -1.15 3.02 -8.21
CA GLU A 50 -0.25 4.18 -8.08
C GLU A 50 1.21 3.76 -7.96
N TYR A 51 1.49 2.75 -7.14
CA TYR A 51 2.85 2.22 -6.98
C TYR A 51 3.39 1.67 -8.30
N LEU A 52 2.59 0.87 -9.02
CA LEU A 52 2.98 0.27 -10.28
C LEU A 52 3.17 1.34 -11.38
N GLU A 53 2.30 2.34 -11.47
CA GLU A 53 2.42 3.44 -12.43
C GLU A 53 3.71 4.25 -12.21
N GLN A 54 4.11 4.46 -10.96
CA GLN A 54 5.31 5.23 -10.61
C GLN A 54 6.61 4.43 -10.81
N ASN A 55 6.57 3.11 -10.67
CA ASN A 55 7.79 2.28 -10.58
C ASN A 55 7.92 1.25 -11.71
N CYS A 56 6.89 1.08 -12.55
CA CYS A 56 6.90 0.16 -13.68
C CYS A 56 6.47 0.93 -14.96
N PRO A 57 7.41 1.43 -15.76
CA PRO A 57 7.12 2.26 -16.94
C PRO A 57 6.16 1.59 -17.95
N ASP A 58 6.25 0.26 -18.06
CA ASP A 58 5.43 -0.52 -18.99
C ASP A 58 4.01 -0.80 -18.45
N TYR A 59 3.76 -0.56 -17.16
CA TYR A 59 2.45 -0.83 -16.54
C TYR A 59 1.33 0.03 -17.14
N ILE A 60 1.63 1.30 -17.46
CA ILE A 60 0.66 2.21 -18.09
C ILE A 60 0.24 1.69 -19.47
N ALA A 61 1.18 1.09 -20.23
CA ALA A 61 0.89 0.52 -21.54
C ALA A 61 -0.02 -0.72 -21.45
N LEU A 62 0.04 -1.48 -20.35
CA LEU A 62 -0.79 -2.67 -20.11
C LEU A 62 -2.21 -2.35 -19.67
N LYS A 63 -2.46 -1.21 -19.01
CA LYS A 63 -3.81 -0.79 -18.59
C LYS A 63 -4.75 -0.41 -19.74
N GLY A 64 -4.21 -0.20 -20.94
CA GLY A 64 -4.96 0.20 -22.14
C GLY A 64 -5.58 -0.95 -22.94
N TYR A 65 -5.41 -2.21 -22.52
CA TYR A 65 -5.92 -3.41 -23.18
C TYR A 65 -7.01 -4.11 -22.37
#